data_AF-A0A9Y4KH29-F1
#
_entry.id   AF-A0A9Y4KH29-F1
#
_cell.length_a   1.000
_cell.length_b   1.000
_cell.length_c   1.000
_cell.angle_alpha   90.00
_cell.angle_beta   90.00
_cell.angle_gamma   90.00
#
_symmetry.space_group_name_H-M   'P 1'
#
loop_
_entity.id
_entity.type
_entity.pdbx_description
1 polymer ?
#
loop_
_entity_poly.entity_id
_entity_poly.type
_entity_poly.pdbx_seq_one_letter_code
_entity_poly.pdbx_strand_id
1 'polypeptide(L)'
;MQMWRNQLELLVSFVILCLNRKEFVDAFVDYAFNKSVEGAFEAFKRGFFKVCDIDVVEFFQPEELQAVMVGQENYDWEVFKQNTIYEGDYHASHPNIIIFWEVFEKLTAEEKKKFFLFLTGCDRVPFLGMESIKMRVALLPDATEIHLPEALTCHCLLLLPIYRRYPVDRTMQTRLLQAINHNRGFQKKLHSRG
;
A
#
# COMPACT_ATOMS: atom_id res chain seq x y z
N MET A 1 -38.86 42.58 8.20
CA MET A 1 -37.49 42.09 7.92
C MET A 1 -36.60 41.95 9.15
N GLN A 2 -36.91 42.58 10.30
CA GLN A 2 -36.12 42.48 11.55
C GLN A 2 -36.21 41.11 12.28
N MET A 3 -37.29 40.35 12.08
CA MET A 3 -37.56 39.15 12.89
C MET A 3 -36.73 37.91 12.51
N TRP A 4 -36.23 37.85 11.27
CA TRP A 4 -35.41 36.73 10.77
C TRP A 4 -33.90 36.90 11.03
N ARG A 5 -33.41 38.13 11.28
CA ARG A 5 -32.00 38.36 11.65
C ARG A 5 -31.70 37.89 13.08
N ASN A 6 -32.63 38.08 14.02
CA ASN A 6 -32.42 37.70 15.42
C ASN A 6 -32.38 36.18 15.65
N GLN A 7 -33.02 35.37 14.81
CA GLN A 7 -32.94 33.91 14.91
C GLN A 7 -31.61 33.34 14.39
N LEU A 8 -30.96 34.00 13.43
CA LEU A 8 -29.66 33.59 12.91
C LEU A 8 -28.49 34.05 13.80
N GLU A 9 -28.59 35.21 14.46
CA GLU A 9 -27.56 35.68 15.41
C GLU A 9 -27.49 34.86 16.71
N LEU A 10 -28.61 34.23 17.12
CA LEU A 10 -28.66 33.33 18.28
C LEU A 10 -28.00 31.96 18.02
N LEU A 11 -27.87 31.54 16.76
CA LEU A 11 -27.22 30.26 16.41
C LEU A 11 -25.68 30.38 16.30
N VAL A 12 -25.15 31.60 16.18
CA VAL A 12 -23.70 31.84 15.99
C VAL A 12 -23.03 32.41 17.26
N SER A 13 -23.81 32.67 18.32
CA SER A 13 -23.32 33.29 19.56
C SER A 13 -23.03 32.29 20.68
N PHE A 14 -22.72 31.03 20.38
CA PHE A 14 -22.17 30.10 21.37
C PHE A 14 -20.65 30.29 21.43
N VAL A 15 -20.21 31.34 22.14
CA VAL A 15 -18.80 31.54 22.46
C VAL A 15 -18.33 30.30 23.23
N ILE A 16 -17.32 29.62 22.70
CA ILE A 16 -16.70 28.50 23.40
C ILE A 16 -15.95 29.08 24.60
N LEU A 17 -16.52 28.90 25.78
CA LEU A 17 -15.94 29.24 27.07
C LEU A 17 -15.27 27.97 27.63
N CYS A 18 -14.33 28.11 28.58
CA CYS A 18 -13.68 26.95 29.19
C CYS A 18 -14.68 25.90 29.74
N LEU A 19 -15.87 26.35 30.15
CA LEU A 19 -16.94 25.55 30.72
C LEU A 19 -17.69 24.67 29.69
N ASN A 20 -17.85 25.12 28.44
CA ASN A 20 -18.57 24.37 27.38
C ASN A 20 -17.62 23.72 26.36
N ARG A 21 -16.29 23.90 26.54
CA ARG A 21 -15.27 23.39 25.61
C ARG A 21 -15.35 21.87 25.41
N LYS A 22 -15.59 21.10 26.48
CA LYS A 22 -15.67 19.64 26.38
C LYS A 22 -16.88 19.21 25.54
N GLU A 23 -18.04 19.80 25.81
CA GLU A 23 -19.28 19.51 25.07
C GLU A 23 -19.15 19.89 23.60
N PHE A 24 -18.52 21.03 23.32
CA PHE A 24 -18.22 21.43 21.95
C PHE A 24 -17.29 20.43 21.27
N VAL A 25 -16.20 20.01 21.92
CA VAL A 25 -15.25 19.04 21.36
C VAL A 25 -15.94 17.69 21.12
N ASP A 26 -16.70 17.19 22.08
CA ASP A 26 -17.41 15.91 21.97
C ASP A 26 -18.44 15.96 20.82
N ALA A 27 -19.21 17.05 20.71
CA ALA A 27 -20.16 17.26 19.63
C ALA A 27 -19.49 17.42 18.25
N PHE A 28 -18.34 18.09 18.20
CA PHE A 28 -17.57 18.25 16.98
C PHE A 28 -16.97 16.92 16.51
N VAL A 29 -16.40 16.12 17.41
CA VAL A 29 -15.87 14.78 17.13
C VAL A 29 -16.99 13.87 16.62
N ASP A 30 -18.14 13.82 17.30
CA ASP A 30 -19.29 13.02 16.87
C ASP A 30 -19.82 13.46 15.49
N TYR A 31 -19.88 14.77 15.23
CA TYR A 31 -20.27 15.26 13.92
C TYR A 31 -19.26 14.87 12.83
N ALA A 32 -17.97 15.07 13.09
CA ALA A 32 -16.90 14.84 12.13
C ALA A 32 -16.76 13.36 11.73
N PHE A 33 -16.90 12.44 12.68
CA PHE A 33 -16.65 11.01 12.44
C PHE A 33 -17.91 10.15 12.28
N ASN A 34 -19.06 10.58 12.83
CA ASN A 34 -20.30 9.80 12.75
C ASN A 34 -21.36 10.52 11.89
N LYS A 35 -21.87 11.67 12.34
CA LYS A 35 -23.06 12.29 11.71
C LYS A 35 -22.82 12.77 10.28
N SER A 36 -21.66 13.36 9.99
CA SER A 36 -21.37 13.90 8.66
C SER A 36 -21.23 12.83 7.58
N VAL A 37 -20.99 11.57 7.97
CA VAL A 37 -20.78 10.44 7.06
C VAL A 37 -21.81 9.31 7.23
N GLU A 38 -22.80 9.46 8.12
CA GLU A 38 -23.73 8.41 8.55
C GLU A 38 -24.35 7.65 7.38
N GLY A 39 -24.91 8.35 6.39
CA GLY A 39 -25.55 7.71 5.23
C GLY A 39 -24.59 6.85 4.39
N ALA A 40 -23.36 7.33 4.17
CA ALA A 40 -22.35 6.59 3.42
C ALA A 40 -21.78 5.43 4.23
N PHE A 41 -21.53 5.65 5.52
CA PHE A 41 -21.01 4.63 6.42
C PHE A 41 -22.02 3.49 6.62
N GLU A 42 -23.30 3.79 6.79
CA GLU A 42 -24.35 2.76 6.90
C GLU A 42 -24.48 1.93 5.62
N ALA A 43 -24.33 2.55 4.44
CA ALA A 43 -24.30 1.81 3.17
C ALA A 43 -23.06 0.89 3.08
N PHE A 44 -21.88 1.39 3.48
CA PHE A 44 -20.66 0.60 3.56
C PHE A 44 -20.81 -0.56 4.55
N LYS A 45 -21.24 -0.28 5.79
CA LYS A 45 -21.45 -1.24 6.87
C LYS A 45 -22.37 -2.37 6.44
N ARG A 46 -23.51 -2.04 5.81
CA ARG A 46 -24.43 -3.05 5.25
C ARG A 46 -23.78 -3.90 4.14
N GLY A 47 -22.92 -3.32 3.31
CA GLY A 47 -22.21 -4.05 2.26
C GLY A 47 -21.13 -4.97 2.84
N PHE A 48 -20.35 -4.45 3.79
CA PHE A 48 -19.27 -5.16 4.46
C PHE A 48 -19.79 -6.41 5.20
N PHE A 49 -20.84 -6.26 6.01
CA PHE A 49 -21.44 -7.38 6.76
C PHE A 49 -22.28 -8.36 5.92
N LYS A 50 -22.38 -8.17 4.59
CA LYS A 50 -22.87 -9.24 3.69
C LYS A 50 -21.82 -10.30 3.39
N VAL A 51 -20.54 -9.96 3.57
CA VAL A 51 -19.40 -10.82 3.21
C VAL A 51 -18.60 -11.19 4.46
N CYS A 52 -18.43 -10.24 5.38
CA CYS A 52 -17.74 -10.45 6.65
C CYS A 52 -18.76 -10.74 7.75
N ASP A 53 -18.56 -11.81 8.50
CA ASP A 53 -19.41 -12.14 9.64
C ASP A 53 -19.21 -11.12 10.77
N ILE A 54 -20.32 -10.58 11.30
CA ILE A 54 -20.29 -9.54 12.34
C ILE A 54 -19.68 -10.06 13.64
N ASP A 55 -19.97 -11.30 14.02
CA ASP A 55 -19.49 -11.89 15.27
C ASP A 55 -17.96 -12.09 15.21
N VAL A 56 -17.43 -12.37 14.02
CA VAL A 56 -15.99 -12.48 13.78
C VAL A 56 -15.32 -11.11 13.81
N VAL A 57 -15.94 -10.10 13.20
CA VAL A 57 -15.38 -8.74 13.16
C VAL A 57 -15.36 -8.11 14.55
N GLU A 58 -16.40 -8.31 15.36
CA GLU A 58 -16.49 -7.79 16.73
C GLU A 58 -15.47 -8.43 17.70
N PHE A 59 -14.89 -9.57 17.34
CA PHE A 59 -13.82 -10.19 18.12
C PHE A 59 -12.49 -9.42 18.06
N PHE A 60 -12.23 -8.70 16.96
CA PHE A 60 -10.98 -7.99 16.75
C PHE A 60 -10.95 -6.63 17.47
N GLN A 61 -9.78 -6.25 17.99
CA GLN A 61 -9.49 -4.86 18.29
C GLN A 61 -9.36 -4.03 16.99
N PRO A 62 -9.63 -2.72 17.01
CA PRO A 62 -9.56 -1.88 15.81
C PRO A 62 -8.24 -1.99 15.04
N GLU A 63 -7.11 -2.08 15.74
CA GLU A 63 -5.78 -2.20 15.16
C GLU A 63 -5.57 -3.57 14.48
N GLU A 64 -6.14 -4.63 15.05
CA GLU A 64 -6.07 -5.98 14.48
C GLU A 64 -6.93 -6.08 13.22
N LEU A 65 -8.16 -5.53 13.26
CA LEU A 65 -9.02 -5.46 12.09
C LEU A 65 -8.36 -4.63 10.97
N GLN A 66 -7.71 -3.52 11.32
CA GLN A 66 -6.92 -2.74 10.36
C GLN A 66 -5.79 -3.57 9.75
N ALA A 67 -5.04 -4.33 10.55
CA ALA A 67 -3.95 -5.17 10.08
C ALA A 67 -4.46 -6.29 9.14
N VAL A 68 -5.63 -6.87 9.43
CA VAL A 68 -6.29 -7.86 8.55
C VAL A 68 -6.70 -7.24 7.22
N MET A 69 -7.28 -6.04 7.26
CA MET A 69 -7.85 -5.39 6.07
C MET A 69 -6.79 -4.73 5.17
N VAL A 70 -5.75 -4.14 5.77
CA VAL A 70 -4.79 -3.26 5.09
C VAL A 70 -3.37 -3.85 5.10
N GLY A 71 -3.09 -4.83 5.95
CA GLY A 71 -1.75 -5.37 6.15
C GLY A 71 -0.90 -4.56 7.15
N GLN A 72 0.33 -5.01 7.33
CA GLN A 72 1.28 -4.59 8.36
C GLN A 72 2.67 -4.30 7.77
N GLU A 73 3.53 -3.67 8.58
CA GLU A 73 4.89 -3.26 8.19
C GLU A 73 6.00 -4.18 8.72
N ASN A 74 5.71 -5.46 8.94
CA ASN A 74 6.66 -6.47 9.42
C ASN A 74 7.35 -7.22 8.27
N TYR A 75 8.30 -6.55 7.62
CA TYR A 75 9.01 -7.14 6.48
C TYR A 75 10.10 -8.13 6.91
N ASP A 76 10.00 -9.36 6.42
CA ASP A 76 11.06 -10.36 6.44
C ASP A 76 11.51 -10.68 5.00
N TRP A 77 12.54 -9.95 4.56
CA TRP A 77 13.07 -10.07 3.21
C TRP A 77 13.78 -11.39 2.94
N GLU A 78 14.27 -12.07 3.99
CA GLU A 78 14.90 -13.38 3.85
C GLU A 78 13.85 -14.45 3.57
N VAL A 79 12.73 -14.44 4.31
CA VAL A 79 11.57 -15.30 4.04
C VAL A 79 11.02 -15.02 2.64
N PHE A 80 10.90 -13.75 2.26
CA PHE A 80 10.45 -13.36 0.92
C PHE A 80 11.35 -13.94 -0.19
N LYS A 81 12.67 -13.89 -0.01
CA LYS A 81 13.65 -14.51 -0.92
C LYS A 81 13.54 -16.03 -0.95
N GLN A 82 13.42 -16.67 0.21
CA GLN A 82 13.30 -18.13 0.34
C GLN A 82 12.02 -18.67 -0.31
N ASN A 83 10.92 -17.93 -0.24
CA ASN A 83 9.62 -18.30 -0.81
C ASN A 83 9.48 -18.00 -2.31
N THR A 84 10.53 -17.46 -2.94
CA THR A 84 10.52 -17.13 -4.36
C THR A 84 10.59 -18.39 -5.21
N ILE A 85 9.69 -18.49 -6.18
CA ILE A 85 9.62 -19.57 -7.17
C ILE A 85 10.18 -19.05 -8.49
N TYR A 86 10.99 -19.85 -9.16
CA TYR A 86 11.54 -19.51 -10.47
C TYR A 86 10.85 -20.34 -11.56
N GLU A 87 10.55 -19.71 -12.69
CA GLU A 87 9.87 -20.33 -13.83
C GLU A 87 10.73 -20.27 -15.09
N GLY A 88 10.56 -21.27 -15.97
CA GLY A 88 11.30 -21.37 -17.23
C GLY A 88 12.79 -21.59 -17.02
N ASP A 89 13.61 -20.75 -17.67
CA ASP A 89 15.08 -20.84 -17.61
C ASP A 89 15.67 -20.28 -16.31
N TYR A 90 14.86 -19.59 -15.49
CA TYR A 90 15.33 -19.11 -14.20
C TYR A 90 15.28 -20.22 -13.15
N HIS A 91 16.33 -20.25 -12.32
CA HIS A 91 16.47 -21.09 -11.14
C HIS A 91 17.39 -20.37 -10.14
N ALA A 92 17.42 -20.84 -8.89
CA ALA A 92 18.15 -20.16 -7.80
C ALA A 92 19.64 -19.93 -8.08
N SER A 93 20.29 -20.83 -8.83
CA SER A 93 21.70 -20.72 -9.22
C SER A 93 21.94 -20.01 -10.56
N HIS A 94 20.90 -19.49 -11.22
CA HIS A 94 21.06 -18.77 -12.47
C HIS A 94 21.82 -17.44 -12.23
N PRO A 95 22.85 -17.07 -13.01
CA PRO A 95 23.69 -15.91 -12.72
C PRO A 95 22.91 -14.59 -12.56
N ASN A 96 21.89 -14.34 -13.38
CA ASN A 96 21.05 -13.15 -13.24
C ASN A 96 20.19 -13.18 -11.96
N ILE A 97 19.80 -14.35 -11.46
CA ILE A 97 19.01 -14.46 -10.22
C ILE A 97 19.90 -14.19 -9.00
N ILE A 98 21.13 -14.72 -9.00
CA ILE A 98 22.11 -14.42 -7.96
C ILE A 98 22.37 -12.92 -7.89
N ILE A 99 22.68 -12.29 -9.04
CA ILE A 99 22.92 -10.85 -9.13
C ILE A 99 21.67 -10.05 -8.73
N PHE A 100 20.47 -10.51 -9.07
CA PHE A 100 19.22 -9.86 -8.66
C PHE A 100 19.12 -9.77 -7.15
N TRP A 101 19.39 -10.85 -6.44
CA TRP A 101 19.35 -10.83 -4.98
C TRP A 101 20.51 -10.04 -4.37
N GLU A 102 21.71 -10.07 -4.95
CA GLU A 102 22.82 -9.21 -4.51
C GLU A 102 22.50 -7.72 -4.66
N VAL A 103 21.83 -7.34 -5.77
CA VAL A 103 21.34 -5.98 -6.01
C VAL A 103 20.21 -5.64 -5.03
N PHE A 104 19.26 -6.55 -4.84
CA PHE A 104 18.12 -6.37 -3.94
C PHE A 104 18.58 -6.17 -2.49
N GLU A 105 19.56 -6.95 -2.02
CA GLU A 105 20.11 -6.85 -0.67
C GLU A 105 20.73 -5.46 -0.39
N LYS A 106 21.36 -4.86 -1.42
CA LYS A 106 21.95 -3.50 -1.38
C LYS A 106 20.92 -2.38 -1.43
N LEU A 107 19.65 -2.66 -1.73
CA LEU A 107 18.59 -1.64 -1.72
C LEU A 107 18.33 -1.14 -0.29
N THR A 108 17.98 0.13 -0.18
CA THR A 108 17.48 0.71 1.07
C THR A 108 16.13 0.10 1.46
N ALA A 109 15.74 0.21 2.74
CA ALA A 109 14.43 -0.28 3.21
C ALA A 109 13.26 0.30 2.40
N GLU A 110 13.33 1.59 2.07
CA GLU A 110 12.31 2.27 1.26
C GLU A 110 12.28 1.77 -0.20
N GLU A 111 13.43 1.45 -0.78
CA GLU A 111 13.49 0.86 -2.12
C GLU A 111 12.97 -0.58 -2.14
N LYS A 112 13.22 -1.37 -1.09
CA LYS A 112 12.63 -2.70 -0.94
C LYS A 112 11.09 -2.63 -0.81
N LYS A 113 10.56 -1.68 -0.03
CA LYS A 113 9.12 -1.40 0.03
C LYS A 113 8.54 -0.99 -1.34
N LYS A 114 9.24 -0.13 -2.09
CA LYS A 114 8.84 0.24 -3.45
C LYS A 114 8.88 -0.93 -4.42
N PHE A 115 9.88 -1.80 -4.33
CA PHE A 115 9.92 -3.04 -5.12
C PHE A 115 8.73 -3.94 -4.78
N PHE A 116 8.41 -4.06 -3.49
CA PHE A 116 7.28 -4.85 -3.04
C PHE A 116 5.94 -4.30 -3.56
N LEU A 117 5.75 -2.97 -3.54
CA LEU A 117 4.62 -2.30 -4.17
C LEU A 117 4.59 -2.52 -5.69
N PHE A 118 5.75 -2.39 -6.36
CA PHE A 118 5.89 -2.64 -7.79
C PHE A 118 5.45 -4.06 -8.16
N LEU A 119 5.81 -5.04 -7.34
CA LEU A 119 5.53 -6.46 -7.58
C LEU A 119 4.11 -6.86 -7.23
N THR A 120 3.57 -6.38 -6.11
CA THR A 120 2.31 -6.91 -5.53
C THR A 120 1.13 -5.95 -5.68
N GLY A 121 1.39 -4.67 -5.98
CA GLY A 121 0.38 -3.62 -5.94
C GLY A 121 0.01 -3.14 -4.53
N CYS A 122 0.62 -3.71 -3.49
CA CYS A 122 0.47 -3.30 -2.10
C CYS A 122 1.83 -3.00 -1.50
N ASP A 123 1.94 -1.93 -0.71
CA ASP A 123 3.13 -1.58 0.04
C ASP A 123 3.06 -2.08 1.48
N ARG A 124 2.26 -3.12 1.77
CA ARG A 124 2.12 -3.72 3.09
C ARG A 124 2.06 -5.23 3.02
N VAL A 125 2.63 -5.87 4.04
CA VAL A 125 2.64 -7.32 4.18
C VAL A 125 1.25 -7.78 4.64
N PRO A 126 0.67 -8.87 4.08
CA PRO A 126 -0.56 -9.44 4.60
C PRO A 126 -0.47 -9.74 6.10
N PHE A 127 -1.61 -9.76 6.79
CA PHE A 127 -1.65 -10.13 8.21
C PHE A 127 -1.00 -11.51 8.49
N LEU A 128 -1.10 -12.44 7.53
CA LEU A 128 -0.45 -13.75 7.58
C LEU A 128 1.09 -13.72 7.43
N GLY A 129 1.69 -12.54 7.25
CA GLY A 129 3.13 -12.37 7.11
C GLY A 129 3.65 -12.62 5.68
N MET A 130 4.95 -12.39 5.47
CA MET A 130 5.59 -12.57 4.16
C MET A 130 5.64 -14.03 3.72
N GLU A 131 5.43 -14.98 4.64
CA GLU A 131 5.30 -16.42 4.33
C GLU A 131 4.16 -16.71 3.36
N SER A 132 3.08 -15.92 3.43
CA SER A 132 1.93 -16.05 2.54
C SER A 132 2.20 -15.58 1.10
N ILE A 133 3.32 -14.91 0.86
CA ILE A 133 3.66 -14.30 -0.42
C ILE A 133 4.60 -15.21 -1.20
N LYS A 134 4.19 -15.57 -2.41
CA LYS A 134 4.98 -16.38 -3.33
C LYS A 134 5.31 -15.56 -4.56
N MET A 135 6.43 -14.83 -4.51
CA MET A 135 6.95 -14.17 -5.70
C MET A 135 7.32 -15.24 -6.73
N ARG A 136 6.92 -15.04 -7.97
CA ARG A 136 7.38 -15.84 -9.11
C ARG A 136 8.30 -14.99 -9.96
N VAL A 137 9.37 -15.58 -10.49
CA VAL A 137 10.30 -14.89 -11.39
C VAL A 137 10.41 -15.69 -12.67
N ALA A 138 10.04 -15.06 -13.78
CA ALA A 138 10.13 -15.64 -15.12
C ALA A 138 10.90 -14.71 -16.06
N LEU A 139 11.37 -15.27 -17.16
CA LEU A 139 12.01 -14.50 -18.22
C LEU A 139 10.99 -13.54 -18.85
N LEU A 140 11.37 -12.28 -19.07
CA LEU A 140 10.59 -11.39 -19.92
C LEU A 140 10.75 -11.84 -21.40
N PRO A 141 9.68 -12.28 -22.08
CA PRO A 141 9.76 -12.77 -23.46
C PRO A 141 10.27 -11.69 -24.42
N ASP A 142 11.10 -12.08 -25.39
CA ASP A 142 11.67 -11.22 -26.43
C ASP A 142 12.41 -9.96 -25.92
N ALA A 143 12.80 -9.96 -24.64
CA ALA A 143 13.46 -8.83 -24.02
C ALA A 143 14.93 -8.72 -24.43
N THR A 144 15.34 -7.49 -24.71
CA THR A 144 16.75 -7.10 -24.83
C THR A 144 17.22 -6.36 -23.57
N GLU A 145 18.54 -6.15 -23.44
CA GLU A 145 19.15 -5.53 -22.26
C GLU A 145 18.74 -4.07 -21.97
N ILE A 146 17.98 -3.43 -22.87
CA ILE A 146 17.43 -2.09 -22.65
C ILE A 146 16.09 -2.10 -21.92
N HIS A 147 15.39 -3.23 -21.91
CA HIS A 147 14.08 -3.37 -21.30
C HIS A 147 14.19 -3.30 -19.77
N LEU A 148 13.13 -2.81 -19.16
CA LEU A 148 12.98 -2.79 -17.71
C LEU A 148 12.33 -4.09 -17.25
N PRO A 149 12.53 -4.51 -15.99
CA PRO A 149 11.68 -5.54 -15.39
C PRO A 149 10.22 -5.10 -15.39
N GLU A 150 9.32 -6.06 -15.57
CA GLU A 150 7.87 -5.85 -15.52
C GLU A 150 7.26 -6.70 -14.39
N ALA A 151 6.10 -6.28 -13.89
CA ALA A 151 5.38 -7.02 -12.87
C ALA A 151 3.92 -7.25 -13.28
N LEU A 152 3.45 -8.49 -13.12
CA LEU A 152 2.03 -8.81 -13.14
C LEU A 152 1.55 -8.91 -11.70
N THR A 153 1.07 -7.79 -11.16
CA THR A 153 0.76 -7.63 -9.74
C THR A 153 -0.25 -8.65 -9.22
N CYS A 154 -1.32 -8.91 -9.97
CA CYS A 154 -2.34 -9.92 -9.65
C CYS A 154 -1.77 -11.34 -9.48
N HIS A 155 -0.56 -11.60 -9.99
CA HIS A 155 0.09 -12.91 -10.00
C HIS A 155 1.36 -12.97 -9.15
N CYS A 156 1.74 -11.84 -8.52
CA CYS A 156 3.05 -11.65 -7.87
C CYS A 156 4.22 -12.14 -8.76
N LEU A 157 4.12 -11.91 -10.07
CA LEU A 157 5.09 -12.38 -11.07
C LEU A 157 5.99 -11.22 -11.50
N LEU A 158 7.30 -11.39 -11.29
CA LEU A 158 8.35 -10.54 -11.85
C LEU A 158 8.82 -11.13 -13.19
N LEU A 159 8.65 -10.37 -14.26
CA LEU A 159 9.24 -10.65 -15.56
C LEU A 159 10.58 -9.93 -15.64
N LEU A 160 11.67 -10.71 -15.58
CA LEU A 160 13.03 -10.18 -15.53
C LEU A 160 13.73 -10.41 -16.87
N PRO A 161 14.29 -9.36 -17.52
CA PRO A 161 15.19 -9.52 -18.66
C PRO A 161 16.54 -10.15 -18.24
N ILE A 162 17.19 -10.87 -19.16
CA ILE A 162 18.58 -11.29 -18.97
C ILE A 162 19.50 -10.12 -19.31
N TYR A 163 20.23 -9.61 -18.31
CA TYR A 163 21.28 -8.62 -18.49
C TYR A 163 22.64 -9.31 -18.64
N ARG A 164 23.46 -8.83 -19.58
CA ARG A 164 24.80 -9.39 -19.85
C ARG A 164 25.89 -8.31 -19.93
N ARG A 165 25.52 -7.04 -20.14
CA ARG A 165 26.46 -5.92 -20.20
C ARG A 165 27.16 -5.72 -18.86
N TYR A 166 28.48 -5.88 -18.90
CA TYR A 166 29.33 -5.65 -17.74
C TYR A 166 29.44 -4.15 -17.41
N PRO A 167 29.42 -3.75 -16.13
CA PRO A 167 29.15 -4.60 -14.97
C PRO A 167 27.65 -4.89 -14.80
N VAL A 168 27.29 -6.19 -14.72
CA VAL A 168 25.91 -6.68 -14.82
C VAL A 168 25.06 -6.25 -13.62
N ASP A 169 25.66 -6.22 -12.43
CA ASP A 169 25.04 -5.73 -11.19
C ASP A 169 24.60 -4.26 -11.31
N ARG A 170 25.44 -3.38 -11.88
CA ARG A 170 25.06 -1.97 -12.10
C ARG A 170 23.95 -1.82 -13.12
N THR A 171 24.00 -2.61 -14.20
CA THR A 171 22.93 -2.61 -15.21
C THR A 171 21.62 -3.02 -14.57
N MET A 172 21.61 -4.14 -13.84
CA MET A 172 20.44 -4.66 -13.15
C MET A 172 19.90 -3.69 -12.11
N GLN A 173 20.76 -3.10 -11.26
CA GLN A 173 20.37 -2.10 -10.27
C GLN A 173 19.74 -0.89 -10.93
N THR A 174 20.35 -0.36 -12.00
CA THR A 174 19.82 0.82 -12.71
C THR A 174 18.44 0.52 -13.29
N ARG A 175 18.27 -0.63 -13.96
CA ARG A 175 17.00 -1.03 -14.58
C ARG A 175 15.91 -1.31 -13.56
N LEU A 176 16.26 -1.99 -12.47
CA LEU A 176 15.34 -2.26 -11.37
C LEU A 176 14.87 -0.96 -10.70
N LEU A 177 15.80 -0.06 -10.37
CA LEU A 177 15.47 1.24 -9.78
C LEU A 177 14.63 2.10 -10.73
N GLN A 178 14.88 2.05 -12.04
CA GLN A 178 14.03 2.72 -13.02
C GLN A 178 12.61 2.14 -13.00
N ALA A 179 12.46 0.82 -13.02
CA ALA A 179 11.14 0.17 -13.00
C ALA A 179 10.33 0.53 -11.73
N ILE A 180 10.92 0.38 -10.54
CA ILE A 180 10.20 0.61 -9.27
C ILE A 180 9.88 2.09 -9.06
N ASN A 181 10.69 3.03 -9.59
CA ASN A 181 10.44 4.46 -9.44
C ASN A 181 9.48 5.01 -10.51
N HIS A 182 9.39 4.37 -11.69
CA HIS A 182 8.43 4.74 -12.73
C HIS A 182 7.03 4.15 -12.50
N ASN A 183 6.89 3.11 -11.68
CA ASN A 183 5.60 2.52 -11.33
C ASN A 183 4.83 3.32 -10.26
N ARG A 184 4.99 4.66 -10.24
CA ARG A 184 4.11 5.54 -9.45
C ARG A 184 2.75 5.62 -10.12
N GLY A 185 1.91 4.60 -9.89
CA GLY A 185 0.47 4.73 -10.04
C GLY A 185 -0.03 5.95 -9.27
N PHE A 186 -0.85 6.78 -9.93
CA PHE A 186 -1.62 7.94 -9.41
C PHE A 186 -1.20 8.55 -8.05
N GLN A 187 0.06 8.98 -7.90
CA GLN A 187 0.34 10.03 -6.91
C GLN A 187 -0.15 11.34 -7.51
N LYS A 188 -1.36 11.78 -7.12
CA LYS A 188 -1.78 13.18 -7.34
C LYS A 188 -0.65 14.06 -6.81
N LYS A 189 0.12 14.68 -7.70
CA LYS A 189 0.90 15.87 -7.34
C LYS A 189 -0.13 16.88 -6.86
N LEU A 190 -0.31 17.00 -5.55
CA LEU A 190 -0.91 18.18 -4.95
C LEU A 190 0.06 19.32 -5.22
N HIS A 191 -0.05 19.91 -6.41
CA HIS A 191 0.48 21.22 -6.66
C HIS A 191 -0.36 22.19 -5.82
N SER A 192 0.18 22.58 -4.67
CA SER A 192 -0.12 23.86 -4.07
C SER A 192 0.19 24.95 -5.10
N ARG A 193 -0.85 25.47 -5.75
CA ARG A 193 -0.77 26.79 -6.36
C ARG A 193 -1.23 27.78 -5.30
N GLY A 194 -0.30 28.63 -4.88
CA GLY A 194 -0.61 29.92 -4.27
C GLY A 194 -1.12 30.91 -5.30
#